data_AF-A0A951CVB3-F1
#
_entry.id   AF-A0A951CVB3-F1
#
_cell.length_a   1.000
_cell.length_b   1.000
_cell.length_c   1.000
_cell.angle_alpha   90.00
_cell.angle_beta   90.00
_cell.angle_gamma   90.00
#
_symmetry.space_group_name_H-M   'P 1'
#
loop_
_entity.id
_entity.type
_entity.pdbx_description
1 polymer ?
#
loop_
_entity_poly.entity_id
_entity_poly.type
_entity_poly.pdbx_seq_one_letter_code
_entity_poly.pdbx_strand_id
1 'polypeptide(L)'
;GHSFGGWTALAAVEAERRIRAVVALAPGGSSLRKPGILPLTLTFQWDRPVPALYLVAENDVSLPLAGMYELFGRAPSTKQMLILRRADHLHFMDNVEQLHEAVRAMPLTGELAWIQKEMRPVSELCSAEQAHLFVRGLTVCHFDATLREQQEAQRFLSSDVASALAAHGVDAIAYKPEPATLAT
;
A
#
# COMPACT_ATOMS: atom_id res chain seq x y z
N GLY A 1 -5.86 -1.14 6.62
CA GLY A 1 -6.58 -2.29 6.03
C GLY A 1 -5.98 -2.65 4.68
N HIS A 2 -6.30 -3.82 4.13
CA HIS A 2 -5.76 -4.31 2.84
C HIS A 2 -6.82 -4.31 1.72
N SER A 3 -6.43 -3.94 0.49
CA SER A 3 -7.29 -4.00 -0.69
C SER A 3 -8.59 -3.20 -0.51
N PHE A 4 -9.75 -3.85 -0.56
CA PHE A 4 -11.04 -3.24 -0.18
C PHE A 4 -11.00 -2.65 1.24
N GLY A 5 -10.37 -3.34 2.20
CA GLY A 5 -10.14 -2.80 3.54
C GLY A 5 -9.13 -1.64 3.59
N GLY A 6 -8.25 -1.53 2.60
CA GLY A 6 -7.38 -0.37 2.41
C GLY A 6 -8.17 0.83 1.91
N TRP A 7 -9.04 0.62 0.92
CA TRP A 7 -10.04 1.60 0.49
C TRP A 7 -10.93 2.04 1.67
N THR A 8 -11.48 1.09 2.45
CA THR A 8 -12.32 1.40 3.61
C THR A 8 -11.60 2.26 4.64
N ALA A 9 -10.31 1.97 4.91
CA ALA A 9 -9.53 2.77 5.85
C ALA A 9 -9.38 4.23 5.38
N LEU A 10 -9.22 4.46 4.08
CA LEU A 10 -9.14 5.81 3.50
C LEU A 10 -10.52 6.51 3.46
N ALA A 11 -11.56 5.78 3.04
CA ALA A 11 -12.92 6.31 2.94
C ALA A 11 -13.50 6.67 4.31
N ALA A 12 -13.22 5.87 5.34
CA ALA A 12 -13.76 6.08 6.67
C ALA A 12 -13.33 7.42 7.31
N VAL A 13 -12.20 8.01 6.90
CA VAL A 13 -11.71 9.28 7.45
C VAL A 13 -12.70 10.43 7.27
N GLU A 14 -13.41 10.43 6.13
CA GLU A 14 -14.43 11.43 5.80
C GLU A 14 -15.65 11.33 6.74
N ALA A 15 -16.09 10.10 7.05
CA ALA A 15 -17.27 9.86 7.87
C ALA A 15 -16.99 9.80 9.38
N GLU A 16 -15.75 9.48 9.78
CA GLU A 16 -15.39 9.24 11.18
C GLU A 16 -14.26 10.18 11.63
N ARG A 17 -14.65 11.22 12.38
CA ARG A 17 -13.73 12.24 12.89
C ARG A 17 -12.74 11.72 13.94
N ARG A 18 -13.03 10.60 14.60
CA ARG A 18 -12.14 10.00 15.61
C ARG A 18 -10.91 9.31 14.99
N ILE A 19 -10.91 9.03 13.69
CA ILE A 19 -9.73 8.48 13.02
C ILE A 19 -8.65 9.57 12.96
N ARG A 20 -7.47 9.28 13.52
CA ARG A 20 -6.35 10.23 13.64
C ARG A 20 -5.14 9.88 12.80
N ALA A 21 -5.06 8.66 12.29
CA ALA A 21 -4.02 8.19 11.37
C ALA A 21 -4.55 6.97 10.61
N VAL A 22 -4.02 6.71 9.41
CA VAL A 22 -4.45 5.58 8.57
C VAL A 22 -3.25 4.86 7.94
N VAL A 23 -3.36 3.53 7.89
CA VAL A 23 -2.45 2.67 7.13
C VAL A 23 -3.26 1.89 6.09
N ALA A 24 -2.94 2.12 4.82
CA ALA A 24 -3.60 1.53 3.68
C ALA A 24 -2.62 0.58 2.95
N LEU A 25 -2.93 -0.72 2.96
CA LEU A 25 -2.14 -1.76 2.33
C LEU A 25 -2.75 -2.06 0.95
N ALA A 26 -2.03 -1.80 -0.13
CA ALA A 26 -2.51 -1.93 -1.52
C ALA A 26 -4.00 -1.52 -1.68
N PRO A 27 -4.37 -0.25 -1.38
CA PRO A 27 -5.77 0.15 -1.32
C PRO A 27 -6.43 0.16 -2.70
N GLY A 28 -7.70 -0.28 -2.77
CA GLY A 28 -8.55 -0.04 -3.94
C GLY A 28 -9.00 1.43 -4.07
N GLY A 29 -9.77 1.74 -5.11
CA GLY A 29 -10.34 3.08 -5.33
C GLY A 29 -9.67 3.91 -6.42
N SER A 30 -8.67 3.34 -7.09
CA SER A 30 -7.99 3.94 -8.24
C SER A 30 -8.95 4.07 -9.42
N SER A 31 -8.86 5.18 -10.15
CA SER A 31 -9.56 5.34 -11.43
C SER A 31 -8.92 4.51 -12.54
N LEU A 32 -7.63 4.21 -12.41
CA LEU A 32 -6.87 3.31 -13.27
C LEU A 32 -7.06 1.87 -12.81
N ARG A 33 -8.17 1.25 -13.24
CA ARG A 33 -8.52 -0.13 -12.88
C ARG A 33 -8.62 -1.03 -14.12
N LYS A 34 -8.16 -2.27 -13.98
CA LYS A 34 -8.34 -3.32 -15.00
C LYS A 34 -9.77 -3.90 -14.94
N PRO A 35 -10.26 -4.56 -16.01
CA PRO A 35 -11.56 -5.24 -16.00
C PRO A 35 -11.73 -6.19 -14.82
N GLY A 36 -12.95 -6.36 -14.32
CA GLY A 36 -13.27 -7.19 -13.16
C GLY A 36 -12.92 -6.61 -11.79
N ILE A 37 -12.03 -5.61 -11.69
CA ILE A 37 -11.70 -4.95 -10.42
C ILE A 37 -12.86 -4.02 -9.99
N LEU A 38 -13.24 -4.11 -8.71
CA LEU A 38 -14.35 -3.35 -8.13
C LEU A 38 -14.22 -1.84 -8.41
N PRO A 39 -15.28 -1.17 -8.91
CA PRO A 39 -15.29 0.26 -9.26
C PRO A 39 -15.44 1.15 -8.02
N LEU A 40 -14.54 1.00 -7.04
CA LEU A 40 -14.56 1.78 -5.81
C LEU A 40 -14.13 3.23 -6.08
N THR A 41 -14.69 4.19 -5.35
CA THR A 41 -14.35 5.62 -5.48
C THR A 41 -13.93 6.19 -4.13
N LEU A 42 -13.05 7.19 -4.15
CA LEU A 42 -12.61 7.97 -2.97
C LEU A 42 -12.75 9.45 -3.29
N THR A 43 -13.44 10.22 -2.46
CA THR A 43 -13.57 11.67 -2.68
C THR A 43 -12.37 12.44 -2.12
N PHE A 44 -11.71 11.89 -1.09
CA PHE A 44 -10.69 12.55 -0.28
C PHE A 44 -11.13 13.91 0.30
N GLN A 45 -12.43 14.10 0.53
CA GLN A 45 -12.99 15.28 1.19
C GLN A 45 -12.76 15.25 2.71
N TRP A 46 -11.49 15.14 3.12
CA TRP A 46 -11.12 15.15 4.52
C TRP A 46 -11.13 16.60 5.03
N ASP A 47 -11.91 16.84 6.08
CA ASP A 47 -12.05 18.15 6.73
C ASP A 47 -10.84 18.54 7.59
N ARG A 48 -9.84 17.67 7.67
CA ARG A 48 -8.65 17.81 8.53
C ARG A 48 -7.47 17.02 7.95
N PRO A 49 -6.23 17.40 8.27
CA PRO A 49 -5.07 16.57 7.96
C PRO A 49 -5.12 15.28 8.77
N VAL A 50 -5.05 14.14 8.10
CA VAL A 50 -4.89 12.81 8.73
C VAL A 50 -3.65 12.15 8.13
N PRO A 51 -2.60 11.89 8.94
CA PRO A 51 -1.43 11.15 8.49
C PRO A 51 -1.83 9.82 7.84
N ALA A 52 -1.38 9.60 6.60
CA ALA A 52 -1.66 8.41 5.84
C ALA A 52 -0.39 7.71 5.38
N LEU A 53 -0.26 6.42 5.69
CA LEU A 53 0.80 5.57 5.18
C LEU A 53 0.22 4.59 4.15
N TYR A 54 0.78 4.63 2.95
CA TYR A 54 0.49 3.69 1.86
C TYR A 54 1.62 2.66 1.82
N LEU A 55 1.28 1.39 2.02
CA LEU A 55 2.18 0.26 1.83
C LEU A 55 1.70 -0.51 0.61
N VAL A 56 2.49 -0.50 -0.46
CA VAL A 56 2.05 -1.04 -1.76
C VAL A 56 3.11 -1.97 -2.35
N ALA A 57 2.74 -2.72 -3.38
CA ALA A 57 3.56 -3.80 -3.95
C ALA A 57 3.95 -3.50 -5.40
N GLU A 58 5.22 -3.75 -5.75
CA GLU A 58 5.79 -3.46 -7.07
C GLU A 58 5.13 -4.26 -8.21
N ASN A 59 4.78 -5.53 -7.94
CA ASN A 59 4.22 -6.47 -8.92
C ASN A 59 2.72 -6.76 -8.69
N ASP A 60 2.00 -5.86 -8.02
CA ASP A 60 0.55 -5.99 -7.84
C ASP A 60 -0.18 -5.83 -9.18
N VAL A 61 -0.60 -6.96 -9.77
CA VAL A 61 -1.36 -6.97 -11.03
C VAL A 61 -2.81 -6.51 -10.86
N SER A 62 -3.37 -6.68 -9.65
CA SER A 62 -4.75 -6.32 -9.34
C SER A 62 -4.90 -4.81 -9.17
N LEU A 63 -3.94 -4.21 -8.49
CA LEU A 63 -3.88 -2.79 -8.16
C LEU A 63 -2.49 -2.21 -8.51
N PRO A 64 -2.20 -2.00 -9.81
CA PRO A 64 -0.87 -1.59 -10.27
C PRO A 64 -0.41 -0.25 -9.68
N LEU A 65 0.93 -0.07 -9.63
CA LEU A 65 1.56 1.13 -9.07
C LEU A 65 1.02 2.44 -9.66
N ALA A 66 0.67 2.49 -10.95
CA ALA A 66 0.07 3.68 -11.56
C ALA A 66 -1.21 4.13 -10.82
N GLY A 67 -2.06 3.19 -10.41
CA GLY A 67 -3.23 3.47 -9.59
C GLY A 67 -2.87 3.87 -8.16
N MET A 68 -1.80 3.30 -7.59
CA MET A 68 -1.33 3.70 -6.26
C MET A 68 -0.82 5.14 -6.26
N TYR A 69 -0.06 5.55 -7.28
CA TYR A 69 0.39 6.93 -7.45
C TYR A 69 -0.78 7.90 -7.64
N GLU A 70 -1.80 7.51 -8.40
CA GLU A 70 -3.02 8.29 -8.59
C GLU A 70 -3.78 8.50 -7.26
N LEU A 71 -3.99 7.42 -6.50
CA LEU A 71 -4.60 7.50 -5.16
C LEU A 71 -3.78 8.38 -4.21
N PHE A 72 -2.47 8.20 -4.19
CA PHE A 72 -1.58 8.98 -3.36
C PHE A 72 -1.62 10.47 -3.73
N GLY A 73 -1.62 10.80 -5.02
CA GLY A 73 -1.70 12.18 -5.52
C GLY A 73 -3.00 12.88 -5.10
N ARG A 74 -4.12 12.15 -5.07
CA ARG A 74 -5.44 12.67 -4.66
C ARG A 74 -5.59 12.83 -3.15
N ALA A 75 -4.88 12.04 -2.35
CA ALA A 75 -4.97 12.11 -0.90
C ALA A 75 -4.43 13.45 -0.36
N PRO A 76 -5.06 14.05 0.67
CA PRO A 76 -4.63 15.32 1.23
C PRO A 76 -3.31 15.15 2.04
N SER A 77 -2.77 16.28 2.49
CA SER A 77 -1.32 16.54 2.54
C SER A 77 -0.40 15.60 3.34
N THR A 78 -0.65 15.19 4.58
CA THR A 78 0.34 14.39 5.34
C THR A 78 0.30 12.93 4.92
N LYS A 79 1.15 12.52 3.98
CA LYS A 79 1.17 11.15 3.46
C LYS A 79 2.57 10.65 3.10
N GLN A 80 2.78 9.35 3.26
CA GLN A 80 3.98 8.63 2.82
C GLN A 80 3.58 7.38 2.06
N MET A 81 4.38 6.98 1.08
CA MET A 81 4.21 5.72 0.35
C MET A 81 5.53 4.97 0.30
N LEU A 82 5.49 3.73 0.75
CA LEU A 82 6.58 2.78 0.66
C LEU A 82 6.13 1.62 -0.24
N ILE A 83 6.97 1.27 -1.20
CA ILE A 83 6.71 0.21 -2.19
C ILE A 83 7.60 -0.97 -1.84
N LEU A 84 7.02 -2.12 -1.53
CA LEU A 84 7.74 -3.36 -1.33
C LEU A 84 8.13 -3.95 -2.69
N ARG A 85 9.44 -4.17 -2.90
CA ARG A 85 9.96 -4.71 -4.16
C ARG A 85 9.75 -6.21 -4.22
N ARG A 86 9.55 -6.72 -5.45
CA ARG A 86 9.25 -8.12 -5.71
C ARG A 86 8.07 -8.64 -4.87
N ALA A 87 7.07 -7.81 -4.58
CA ALA A 87 5.86 -8.21 -3.88
C ALA A 87 4.65 -8.00 -4.78
N ASP A 88 3.55 -8.71 -4.48
CA ASP A 88 2.28 -8.57 -5.18
C ASP A 88 1.11 -8.30 -4.20
N HIS A 89 -0.12 -8.36 -4.72
CA HIS A 89 -1.33 -8.07 -3.94
C HIS A 89 -1.47 -8.91 -2.67
N LEU A 90 -0.99 -10.16 -2.69
CA LEU A 90 -1.22 -11.14 -1.62
C LEU A 90 -0.13 -11.11 -0.53
N HIS A 91 0.94 -10.34 -0.73
CA HIS A 91 2.01 -10.16 0.26
C HIS A 91 1.59 -9.40 1.53
N PHE A 92 0.38 -8.84 1.55
CA PHE A 92 -0.20 -8.18 2.72
C PHE A 92 -1.13 -9.09 3.53
N MET A 93 -1.24 -10.36 3.16
CA MET A 93 -2.05 -11.36 3.84
C MET A 93 -1.18 -12.31 4.67
N ASP A 94 -1.83 -13.09 5.53
CA ASP A 94 -1.16 -14.22 6.20
C ASP A 94 -1.02 -15.40 5.23
N ASN A 95 -0.08 -16.30 5.51
CA ASN A 95 0.22 -17.48 4.68
C ASN A 95 0.50 -17.11 3.20
N VAL A 96 1.28 -16.04 2.97
CA VAL A 96 1.50 -15.42 1.65
C VAL A 96 1.81 -16.45 0.58
N GLU A 97 2.80 -17.32 0.80
CA GLU A 97 3.25 -18.23 -0.25
C GLU A 97 2.17 -19.26 -0.63
N GLN A 98 1.47 -19.80 0.35
CA GLN A 98 0.39 -20.76 0.12
C GLN A 98 -0.80 -20.09 -0.57
N LEU A 99 -1.24 -18.94 -0.07
CA LEU A 99 -2.40 -18.23 -0.61
C LEU A 99 -2.12 -17.71 -2.02
N HIS A 100 -0.91 -17.20 -2.24
CA HIS A 100 -0.45 -16.75 -3.55
C HIS A 100 -0.54 -17.87 -4.59
N GLU A 101 0.08 -19.01 -4.33
CA GLU A 101 0.06 -20.12 -5.30
C GLU A 101 -1.35 -20.72 -5.45
N ALA A 102 -2.17 -20.73 -4.41
CA ALA A 102 -3.57 -21.15 -4.51
C ALA A 102 -4.39 -20.24 -5.44
N VAL A 103 -4.22 -18.91 -5.33
CA VAL A 103 -4.89 -17.95 -6.21
C VAL A 103 -4.33 -18.02 -7.64
N ARG A 104 -3.02 -18.14 -7.78
CA ARG A 104 -2.35 -18.28 -9.09
C ARG A 104 -2.77 -19.55 -9.83
N ALA A 105 -3.05 -20.64 -9.12
CA ALA A 105 -3.55 -21.89 -9.70
C ALA A 105 -5.08 -21.92 -9.88
N MET A 106 -5.80 -20.93 -9.37
CA MET A 106 -7.26 -20.88 -9.48
C MET A 106 -7.68 -20.54 -10.93
N PRO A 107 -8.57 -21.33 -11.55
CA PRO A 107 -9.02 -21.07 -12.91
C PRO A 107 -10.01 -19.89 -12.95
N LEU A 108 -9.50 -18.68 -12.78
CA LEU A 108 -10.28 -17.45 -12.89
C LEU A 108 -10.80 -17.30 -14.32
N THR A 109 -12.08 -16.94 -14.45
CA THR A 109 -12.79 -16.83 -15.73
C THR A 109 -13.35 -15.43 -15.93
N GLY A 110 -13.89 -15.17 -17.13
CA GLY A 110 -14.50 -13.89 -17.47
C GLY A 110 -13.51 -12.73 -17.37
N GLU A 111 -13.96 -11.60 -16.82
CA GLU A 111 -13.14 -10.39 -16.68
C GLU A 111 -11.95 -10.52 -15.73
N LEU A 112 -11.83 -11.62 -14.96
CA LEU A 112 -10.72 -11.86 -14.04
C LEU A 112 -9.67 -12.85 -14.59
N ALA A 113 -9.88 -13.40 -15.79
CA ALA A 113 -9.03 -14.45 -16.36
C ALA A 113 -7.57 -14.04 -16.59
N TRP A 114 -7.28 -12.73 -16.60
CA TRP A 114 -5.94 -12.18 -16.75
C TRP A 114 -5.10 -12.27 -15.47
N ILE A 115 -5.71 -12.32 -14.28
CA ILE A 115 -4.98 -12.28 -12.99
C ILE A 115 -3.96 -13.43 -12.91
N GLN A 116 -4.42 -14.67 -13.04
CA GLN A 116 -3.54 -15.85 -12.97
C GLN A 116 -2.42 -15.84 -14.02
N LYS A 117 -2.66 -15.25 -15.19
CA LYS A 117 -1.70 -15.22 -16.31
C LYS A 117 -0.57 -14.21 -16.08
N GLU A 118 -0.87 -13.15 -15.35
CA GLU A 118 0.07 -12.06 -15.09
C GLU A 118 0.75 -12.19 -13.72
N MET A 119 0.19 -12.99 -12.80
CA MET A 119 0.84 -13.32 -11.54
C MET A 119 2.13 -14.10 -11.77
N ARG A 120 3.23 -13.56 -11.25
CA ARG A 120 4.54 -14.23 -11.21
C ARG A 120 4.49 -15.40 -10.24
N PRO A 121 5.28 -16.48 -10.42
CA PRO A 121 5.46 -17.48 -9.38
C PRO A 121 5.99 -16.86 -8.08
N VAL A 122 5.55 -17.35 -6.92
CA VAL A 122 5.99 -16.82 -5.62
C VAL A 122 7.50 -16.92 -5.42
N SER A 123 8.14 -17.91 -6.04
CA SER A 123 9.60 -18.07 -6.02
C SER A 123 10.37 -16.91 -6.67
N GLU A 124 9.70 -16.06 -7.45
CA GLU A 124 10.28 -14.84 -8.02
C GLU A 124 9.99 -13.58 -7.19
N LEU A 125 9.25 -13.72 -6.09
CA LEU A 125 8.78 -12.67 -5.20
C LEU A 125 9.57 -12.70 -3.87
N CYS A 126 9.39 -11.67 -3.03
CA CYS A 126 9.97 -11.62 -1.68
C CYS A 126 9.25 -12.60 -0.75
N SER A 127 9.89 -13.02 0.35
CA SER A 127 9.27 -13.97 1.28
C SER A 127 8.14 -13.33 2.10
N ALA A 128 7.26 -14.17 2.66
CA ALA A 128 6.28 -13.72 3.65
C ALA A 128 6.95 -13.03 4.84
N GLU A 129 8.10 -13.54 5.29
CA GLU A 129 8.85 -12.94 6.40
C GLU A 129 9.25 -11.50 6.09
N GLN A 130 9.79 -11.24 4.89
CA GLN A 130 10.15 -9.90 4.43
C GLN A 130 8.92 -8.99 4.36
N ALA A 131 7.82 -9.48 3.79
CA ALA A 131 6.58 -8.73 3.67
C ALA A 131 5.94 -8.41 5.03
N HIS A 132 5.96 -9.36 5.96
CA HIS A 132 5.46 -9.17 7.32
C HIS A 132 6.33 -8.21 8.13
N LEU A 133 7.65 -8.28 8.00
CA LEU A 133 8.55 -7.31 8.62
C LEU A 133 8.29 -5.90 8.10
N PHE A 134 8.13 -5.75 6.78
CA PHE A 134 7.77 -4.49 6.13
C PHE A 134 6.45 -3.92 6.67
N VAL A 135 5.38 -4.73 6.64
CA VAL A 135 4.04 -4.29 7.08
C VAL A 135 4.03 -3.96 8.56
N ARG A 136 4.50 -4.87 9.42
CA ARG A 136 4.45 -4.70 10.88
C ARG A 136 5.34 -3.54 11.33
N GLY A 137 6.57 -3.49 10.85
CA GLY A 137 7.54 -2.47 11.23
C GLY A 137 7.06 -1.07 10.89
N LEU A 138 6.64 -0.85 9.64
CA LEU A 138 6.19 0.47 9.20
C LEU A 138 4.84 0.86 9.79
N THR A 139 3.91 -0.09 9.96
CA THR A 139 2.61 0.19 10.60
C THR A 139 2.77 0.64 12.04
N VAL A 140 3.56 -0.09 12.83
CA VAL A 140 3.82 0.26 14.24
C VAL A 140 4.55 1.60 14.30
N CYS A 141 5.60 1.78 13.50
CA CYS A 141 6.36 3.01 13.48
C CYS A 141 5.48 4.22 13.11
N HIS A 142 4.59 4.08 12.12
CA HIS A 142 3.64 5.12 11.76
C HIS A 142 2.74 5.52 12.94
N PHE A 143 2.11 4.54 13.59
CA PHE A 143 1.23 4.84 14.71
C PHE A 143 1.98 5.36 15.95
N ASP A 144 3.18 4.85 16.25
CA ASP A 144 4.00 5.38 17.33
C ASP A 144 4.42 6.82 17.05
N ALA A 145 4.76 7.16 15.80
CA ALA A 145 5.13 8.52 15.41
C ALA A 145 3.93 9.49 15.47
N THR A 146 2.75 9.07 15.03
CA THR A 146 1.59 9.96 14.82
C THR A 146 0.60 9.98 15.98
N LEU A 147 0.41 8.87 16.67
CA LEU A 147 -0.59 8.73 17.75
C LEU A 147 0.04 8.79 19.13
N ARG A 148 1.31 8.35 19.26
CA ARG A 148 2.05 8.39 20.53
C ARG A 148 3.15 9.44 20.56
N GLU A 149 3.38 10.11 19.44
CA GLU A 149 4.38 11.18 19.31
C GLU A 149 5.79 10.74 19.71
N GLN A 150 6.12 9.46 19.48
CA GLN A 150 7.45 8.94 19.79
C GLN A 150 8.50 9.52 18.84
N GLN A 151 9.46 10.26 19.40
CA GLN A 151 10.50 10.96 18.64
C GLN A 151 11.40 10.00 17.85
N GLU A 152 11.63 8.80 18.36
CA GLU A 152 12.41 7.77 17.66
C GLU A 152 11.72 7.29 16.38
N ALA A 153 10.41 7.04 16.45
CA ALA A 153 9.61 6.67 15.29
C ALA A 153 9.52 7.82 14.27
N GLN A 154 9.36 9.06 14.73
CA GLN A 154 9.38 10.24 13.86
C GLN A 154 10.72 10.41 13.14
N ARG A 155 11.85 10.23 13.87
CA ARG A 155 13.20 10.27 13.29
C ARG A 155 13.40 9.14 12.28
N PHE A 156 12.95 7.93 12.59
CA PHE A 156 13.03 6.81 11.67
C PHE A 156 12.28 7.10 10.37
N LEU A 157 11.01 7.53 10.44
CA LEU A 157 10.18 7.80 9.26
C LEU A 157 10.61 9.03 8.43
N SER A 158 11.43 9.91 9.00
CA SER A 158 12.03 11.05 8.30
C SER A 158 13.45 10.75 7.77
N SER A 159 14.01 9.59 8.12
CA SER A 159 15.30 9.11 7.65
C SER A 159 15.20 8.35 6.33
N ASP A 160 16.29 7.75 5.90
CA ASP A 160 16.29 6.80 4.79
C ASP A 160 15.73 5.44 5.21
N VAL A 161 14.39 5.37 5.27
CA VAL A 161 13.62 4.17 5.63
C VAL A 161 13.94 2.99 4.71
N ALA A 162 14.19 3.24 3.42
CA ALA A 162 14.52 2.19 2.47
C ALA A 162 15.86 1.52 2.81
N SER A 163 16.90 2.32 3.09
CA SER A 163 18.19 1.80 3.55
C SER A 163 18.08 1.05 4.89
N ALA A 164 17.26 1.55 5.81
CA ALA A 164 17.05 0.86 7.09
C ALA A 164 16.35 -0.50 6.92
N LEU A 165 15.34 -0.59 6.06
CA LEU A 165 14.69 -1.86 5.71
C LEU A 165 15.67 -2.82 5.02
N ALA A 166 16.53 -2.31 4.12
CA ALA A 166 17.52 -3.12 3.42
C ALA A 166 18.55 -3.73 4.39
N ALA A 167 18.92 -3.03 5.46
CA ALA A 167 19.78 -3.56 6.53
C ALA A 167 19.15 -4.76 7.27
N HIS A 168 17.82 -4.91 7.18
CA HIS A 168 17.06 -6.06 7.69
C HIS A 168 16.59 -7.01 6.58
N GLY A 169 17.20 -6.94 5.39
CA GLY A 169 16.91 -7.83 4.27
C GLY A 169 15.60 -7.52 3.54
N VAL A 170 14.96 -6.38 3.77
CA VAL A 170 13.72 -5.96 3.09
C VAL A 170 14.05 -4.93 2.01
N ASP A 171 13.78 -5.27 0.75
CA ASP A 171 14.00 -4.38 -0.39
C ASP A 171 12.74 -3.53 -0.66
N ALA A 172 12.85 -2.22 -0.51
CA ALA A 172 11.72 -1.30 -0.63
C ALA A 172 12.14 0.05 -1.22
N ILE A 173 11.17 0.76 -1.80
CA ILE A 173 11.34 2.11 -2.36
C ILE A 173 10.47 3.09 -1.59
N ALA A 174 11.06 4.17 -1.10
CA ALA A 174 10.32 5.33 -0.62
C ALA A 174 9.90 6.20 -1.82
N TYR A 175 8.60 6.25 -2.10
CA TYR A 175 8.08 7.07 -3.19
C TYR A 175 8.20 8.55 -2.84
N LYS A 176 8.87 9.29 -3.73
CA LYS A 176 8.98 10.75 -3.68
C LYS A 176 8.22 11.30 -4.89
N PRO A 177 7.06 11.94 -4.70
CA PRO A 177 6.40 12.60 -5.82
C PRO A 177 7.33 13.69 -6.37
N GLU A 178 7.36 13.85 -7.69
CA GLU A 178 8.04 15.00 -8.27
C GLU A 178 7.43 16.29 -7.69
N PRO A 179 8.25 17.31 -7.38
CA PRO A 179 7.71 18.59 -6.95
C PRO A 179 6.77 19.09 -8.04
N ALA A 180 5.52 19.40 -7.68
CA ALA A 180 4.55 19.95 -8.61
C ALA A 180 5.19 21.15 -9.31
N THR A 181 5.41 21.05 -10.62
CA THR A 181 5.83 22.19 -11.42
C THR A 181 4.69 23.18 -11.30
N LEU A 182 4.91 24.30 -10.61
CA LEU A 182 3.95 25.39 -10.56
C LEU A 182 3.76 25.85 -12.00
N ALA A 183 2.66 25.43 -12.63
CA ALA A 183 2.21 26.03 -13.88
C ALA A 183 1.99 27.51 -13.58
N THR A 184 2.76 28.34 -14.28
CA THR A 184 2.69 29.81 -14.23
C THR A 184 1.54 30.29 -15.09
#